data_AF-A0A0D2F9C9-F1
#
_entry.id   AF-A0A0D2F9C9-F1
#
_cell.length_a   1.000
_cell.length_b   1.000
_cell.length_c   1.000
_cell.angle_alpha   90.00
_cell.angle_beta   90.00
_cell.angle_gamma   90.00
#
_symmetry.space_group_name_H-M   'P 1'
#
loop_
_entity.id
_entity.type
_entity.pdbx_description
1 polymer ?
#
loop_
_entity_poly.entity_id
_entity_poly.type
_entity_poly.pdbx_seq_one_letter_code
_entity_poly.pdbx_strand_id
1 'polypeptide(L)'
;MLIHNAALADEVSALNAIYGDGLLVASFSDDHHTTLSLKLPTFGFSFLLRVFDDYPQSPPEMLGVDDLVESLKPEVQQFAVYLGACIRAVHYPETVCLFDAIEEFESIYQSLQPKSQQSDDVSEPEPVDRAEILRDLALRAKAKLNVESAKKLAGDSPFDIVDCSSCLEPFFRVDTANLKCRHSFCDECLGDGVISSFNSGSDLTCCGQSVPIKVIQQRCGFKDEFMDAYRLWLQERHEPNPTYCPWEDCLVYIPRRFIRDDFARCPFCKRAMCMLCKKKDHGGVCRQDAKLKRLIEQSKWKFCPCGQLVEKNDGCNHMTCRCGREFCYACGKPYDDRTPTCSCGLFE
;
A
#
# COMPACT_ATOMS: atom_id res chain seq x y z
N MET A 1 26.78 38.50 6.09
CA MET A 1 25.45 39.15 6.10
C MET A 1 25.16 39.54 7.55
N LEU A 2 24.55 40.69 7.81
CA LEU A 2 24.26 41.12 9.19
C LEU A 2 22.99 40.41 9.68
N ILE A 3 23.03 39.79 10.86
CA ILE A 3 21.84 39.26 11.54
C ILE A 3 21.31 40.38 12.45
N HIS A 4 20.05 40.77 12.27
CA HIS A 4 19.45 41.91 13.01
C HIS A 4 19.19 41.58 14.49
N ASN A 5 18.71 40.37 14.78
CA ASN A 5 18.47 39.93 16.14
C ASN A 5 19.79 39.63 16.87
N ALA A 6 20.06 40.36 17.96
CA ALA A 6 21.33 40.26 18.69
C ALA A 6 21.54 38.89 19.35
N ALA A 7 20.49 38.33 19.97
CA ALA A 7 20.58 37.02 20.63
C ALA A 7 20.91 35.90 19.61
N LEU A 8 20.29 35.97 18.43
CA LEU A 8 20.56 35.06 17.33
C LEU A 8 21.97 35.24 16.77
N ALA A 9 22.42 36.48 16.60
CA ALA A 9 23.77 36.78 16.11
C ALA A 9 24.85 36.20 17.03
N ASP A 10 24.68 36.36 18.34
CA ASP A 10 25.59 35.83 19.36
C ASP A 10 25.58 34.30 19.37
N GLU A 11 24.40 33.67 19.31
CA GLU A 11 24.28 32.21 19.29
C GLU A 11 24.86 31.60 18.00
N VAL A 12 24.61 32.18 16.84
CA VAL A 12 25.19 31.74 15.55
C VAL A 12 26.72 31.83 15.60
N SER A 13 27.26 32.91 16.18
CA SER A 13 28.70 33.09 16.37
C SER A 13 29.28 32.00 17.27
N ALA A 14 28.63 31.72 18.41
CA ALA A 14 29.04 30.67 19.34
C ALA A 14 29.00 29.27 18.69
N LEU A 15 27.94 28.94 17.96
CA LEU A 15 27.79 27.65 17.30
C LEU A 15 28.83 27.42 16.20
N ASN A 16 29.09 28.43 15.36
CA ASN A 16 30.16 28.34 14.37
C ASN A 16 31.54 28.20 15.03
N ALA A 17 31.75 28.79 16.22
CA ALA A 17 33.00 28.58 16.96
C ALA A 17 33.14 27.16 17.55
N ILE A 18 32.03 26.51 17.92
CA ILE A 18 32.02 25.15 18.50
C ILE A 18 32.18 24.08 17.42
N TYR A 19 31.37 24.13 16.36
CA TYR A 19 31.30 23.07 15.34
C TYR A 19 32.10 23.38 14.07
N GLY A 20 32.64 24.59 13.95
CA GLY A 20 33.40 25.06 12.81
C GLY A 20 32.64 26.07 11.94
N ASP A 21 33.41 26.89 11.22
CA ASP A 21 32.87 27.94 10.36
C ASP A 21 31.92 27.36 9.30
N GLY A 22 30.73 27.97 9.20
CA GLY A 22 29.73 27.61 8.19
C GLY A 22 28.72 26.54 8.62
N LEU A 23 28.68 26.16 9.91
CA LEU A 23 27.58 25.38 10.48
C LEU A 23 26.24 26.12 10.26
N LEU A 24 26.18 27.40 10.64
CA LEU A 24 25.01 28.25 10.46
C LEU A 24 25.37 29.45 9.61
N VAL A 25 24.69 29.58 8.47
CA VAL A 25 24.87 30.69 7.53
C VAL A 25 23.53 31.38 7.30
N ALA A 26 23.46 32.67 7.59
CA ALA A 26 22.28 33.47 7.28
C ALA A 26 22.20 33.77 5.78
N SER A 27 21.13 33.34 5.13
CA SER A 27 20.86 33.55 3.70
C SER A 27 19.96 34.76 3.44
N PHE A 28 19.12 35.12 4.41
CA PHE A 28 18.29 36.32 4.41
C PHE A 28 18.13 36.86 5.84
N SER A 29 18.05 38.18 6.03
CA SER A 29 17.74 38.82 7.32
C SER A 29 17.13 40.19 7.08
N ASP A 30 16.01 40.47 7.74
CA ASP A 30 15.33 41.76 7.81
C ASP A 30 14.85 42.05 9.24
N ASP A 31 14.11 43.15 9.43
CA ASP A 31 13.53 43.55 10.73
C ASP A 31 12.38 42.64 11.20
N HIS A 32 12.08 41.54 10.51
CA HIS A 32 10.97 40.63 10.83
C HIS A 32 11.45 39.21 11.09
N HIS A 33 12.42 38.74 10.31
CA HIS A 33 12.96 37.40 10.43
C HIS A 33 14.35 37.25 9.77
N THR A 34 15.05 36.21 10.19
CA THR A 34 16.28 35.71 9.59
C THR A 34 16.06 34.30 9.08
N THR A 35 16.51 34.02 7.85
CA THR A 35 16.59 32.66 7.31
C THR A 35 18.00 32.14 7.47
N LEU A 36 18.12 30.97 8.09
CA LEU A 36 19.39 30.29 8.36
C LEU A 36 19.46 28.98 7.58
N SER A 37 20.62 28.72 6.98
CA SER A 37 21.00 27.41 6.46
C SER A 37 21.89 26.72 7.50
N LEU A 38 21.43 25.60 8.05
CA LEU A 38 22.12 24.77 9.04
C LEU A 38 22.74 23.55 8.34
N LYS A 39 24.07 23.45 8.34
CA LYS A 39 24.83 22.37 7.72
C LYS A 39 25.48 21.47 8.78
N LEU A 40 24.76 20.43 9.18
CA LEU A 40 25.29 19.43 10.11
C LEU A 40 26.28 18.49 9.40
N PRO A 41 27.47 18.20 9.97
CA PRO A 41 28.51 17.37 9.32
C PRO A 41 28.04 15.96 8.92
N THR A 42 27.08 15.43 9.68
CA THR A 42 26.48 14.11 9.48
C THR A 42 25.67 14.01 8.18
N PHE A 43 25.25 15.15 7.60
CA PHE A 43 24.34 15.20 6.46
C PHE A 43 24.99 15.84 5.23
N GLY A 44 24.66 15.30 4.05
CA GLY A 44 25.10 15.85 2.76
C GLY A 44 24.32 17.08 2.29
N PHE A 45 23.39 17.59 3.11
CA PHE A 45 22.46 18.68 2.79
C PHE A 45 22.31 19.64 3.98
N SER A 46 21.68 20.78 3.75
CA SER A 46 21.46 21.81 4.76
C SER A 46 19.98 21.99 5.09
N PHE A 47 19.66 22.18 6.36
CA PHE A 47 18.31 22.47 6.84
C PHE A 47 18.04 23.97 6.78
N LEU A 48 16.81 24.36 6.43
CA LEU A 48 16.40 25.76 6.33
C LEU A 48 15.50 26.18 7.49
N LEU A 49 15.99 27.07 8.33
CA LEU A 49 15.28 27.59 9.50
C LEU A 49 14.80 29.02 9.22
N ARG A 50 13.62 29.36 9.75
CA ARG A 50 13.16 30.74 9.91
C ARG A 50 13.19 31.11 11.38
N VAL A 51 13.87 32.19 11.72
CA VAL A 51 13.90 32.73 13.08
C VAL A 51 13.28 34.12 13.05
N PHE A 52 12.19 34.31 13.78
CA PHE A 52 11.55 35.63 13.89
C PHE A 52 12.38 36.58 14.75
N ASP A 53 12.20 37.89 14.55
CA ASP A 53 12.96 38.92 15.26
C ASP A 53 12.65 38.97 16.78
N ASP A 54 11.56 38.34 17.23
CA ASP A 54 11.22 38.18 18.64
C ASP A 54 12.01 37.05 19.34
N TYR A 55 12.87 36.32 18.63
CA TYR A 55 13.76 35.30 19.21
C TYR A 55 14.60 35.90 20.36
N PRO A 56 14.69 35.25 21.55
CA PRO A 56 14.29 33.88 21.87
C PRO A 56 12.86 33.70 22.44
N GLN A 57 11.95 34.66 22.29
CA GLN A 57 10.55 34.48 22.75
C GLN A 57 9.82 33.38 21.99
N SER A 58 9.93 33.40 20.66
CA SER A 58 9.39 32.37 19.78
C SER A 58 10.51 31.43 19.32
N PRO A 59 10.23 30.12 19.16
CA PRO A 59 11.23 29.19 18.65
C PRO A 59 11.52 29.44 17.17
N PRO A 60 12.72 29.06 16.68
CA PRO A 60 12.98 28.86 15.26
C PRO A 60 11.96 27.90 14.64
N GLU A 61 11.56 28.18 13.41
CA GLU A 61 10.64 27.34 12.63
C GLU A 61 11.38 26.60 11.52
N MET A 62 11.08 25.31 11.39
CA MET A 62 11.63 24.49 10.31
C MET A 62 10.89 24.76 9.00
N LEU A 63 11.60 25.18 7.97
CA LEU A 63 11.04 25.38 6.62
C LEU A 63 11.22 24.14 5.73
N GLY A 64 12.30 23.40 5.93
CA GLY A 64 12.64 22.23 5.12
C GLY A 64 14.14 22.07 4.91
N VAL A 65 14.52 21.69 3.69
CA VAL A 65 15.91 21.42 3.28
C VAL A 65 16.24 22.28 2.07
N ASP A 66 17.44 22.85 2.04
CA ASP A 66 17.91 23.80 1.03
C ASP A 66 18.12 23.14 -0.34
N ASP A 67 18.45 21.85 -0.35
CA ASP A 67 18.65 21.07 -1.56
C ASP A 67 17.32 20.52 -2.10
N LEU A 68 16.94 20.98 -3.30
CA LEU A 68 15.71 20.60 -3.99
C LEU A 68 15.62 19.09 -4.27
N VAL A 69 16.73 18.43 -4.58
CA VAL A 69 16.74 16.99 -4.91
C VAL A 69 16.61 16.18 -3.63
N GLU A 70 17.37 16.54 -2.60
CA GLU A 70 17.33 15.87 -1.30
C GLU A 70 15.97 16.05 -0.62
N SER A 71 15.35 17.23 -0.74
CA SER A 71 14.02 17.50 -0.15
C SER A 71 12.89 16.59 -0.65
N LEU A 72 13.08 15.90 -1.79
CA LEU A 72 12.10 14.96 -2.34
C LEU A 72 12.18 13.58 -1.68
N LYS A 73 13.27 13.28 -0.95
CA LYS A 73 13.47 12.00 -0.30
C LYS A 73 12.66 11.95 1.00
N PRO A 74 11.82 10.91 1.21
CA PRO A 74 11.01 10.80 2.43
C PRO A 74 11.82 10.83 3.73
N GLU A 75 12.98 10.16 3.75
CA GLU A 75 13.89 10.13 4.90
C GLU A 75 14.42 11.53 5.27
N VAL A 76 14.73 12.36 4.27
CA VAL A 76 15.22 13.73 4.47
C VAL A 76 14.10 14.62 5.01
N GLN A 77 12.87 14.43 4.53
CA GLN A 77 11.70 15.11 5.08
C GLN A 77 11.46 14.73 6.55
N GLN A 78 11.60 13.46 6.91
CA GLN A 78 11.50 13.00 8.30
C GLN A 78 12.55 13.67 9.17
N PHE A 79 13.81 13.74 8.73
CA PHE A 79 14.87 14.41 9.50
C PHE A 79 14.59 15.89 9.73
N ALA A 80 14.07 16.61 8.73
CA ALA A 80 13.65 17.98 8.93
C ALA A 80 12.52 18.08 9.97
N VAL A 81 11.55 17.16 9.95
CA VAL A 81 10.48 17.12 10.95
C VAL A 81 11.01 16.88 12.34
N TYR A 82 11.93 15.93 12.50
CA TYR A 82 12.51 15.62 13.80
C TYR A 82 13.34 16.77 14.34
N LEU A 83 14.17 17.43 13.52
CA LEU A 83 14.90 18.61 13.93
C LEU A 83 13.97 19.75 14.35
N GLY A 84 12.92 20.04 13.56
CA GLY A 84 11.91 21.04 13.93
C GLY A 84 11.17 20.69 15.22
N ALA A 85 10.95 19.42 15.49
CA ALA A 85 10.37 18.94 16.73
C ALA A 85 11.35 19.07 17.91
N CYS A 86 12.64 18.78 17.75
CA CYS A 86 13.67 19.01 18.76
C CYS A 86 13.73 20.50 19.14
N ILE A 87 13.84 21.40 18.15
CA ILE A 87 13.83 22.85 18.37
C ILE A 87 12.64 23.26 19.23
N ARG A 88 11.44 22.81 18.84
CA ARG A 88 10.22 23.10 19.59
C ARG A 88 10.26 22.49 20.99
N ALA A 89 10.72 21.25 21.13
CA ALA A 89 10.73 20.51 22.38
C ALA A 89 11.74 21.06 23.40
N VAL A 90 12.87 21.63 22.97
CA VAL A 90 13.85 22.25 23.87
C VAL A 90 13.54 23.71 24.20
N HIS A 91 12.88 24.44 23.31
CA HIS A 91 12.69 25.90 23.43
C HIS A 91 11.93 26.32 24.70
N TYR A 92 12.47 27.30 25.42
CA TYR A 92 11.76 28.07 26.43
C TYR A 92 11.91 29.57 26.14
N PRO A 93 10.87 30.39 26.36
CA PRO A 93 10.97 31.84 26.22
C PRO A 93 12.13 32.39 27.05
N GLU A 94 12.76 33.47 26.58
CA GLU A 94 13.96 34.11 27.17
C GLU A 94 15.27 33.32 27.03
N THR A 95 15.27 32.11 26.46
CA THR A 95 16.48 31.29 26.31
C THR A 95 16.77 30.91 24.87
N VAL A 96 18.03 31.09 24.46
CA VAL A 96 18.50 30.57 23.17
C VAL A 96 18.54 29.03 23.21
N CYS A 97 18.39 28.36 22.06
CA CYS A 97 18.03 26.94 22.04
C CYS A 97 18.58 26.12 20.86
N LEU A 98 19.30 26.73 19.91
CA LEU A 98 19.82 26.03 18.75
C LEU A 98 20.88 25.00 19.13
N PHE A 99 21.73 25.28 20.13
CA PHE A 99 22.69 24.31 20.64
C PHE A 99 21.99 23.05 21.18
N ASP A 100 21.07 23.22 22.12
CA ASP A 100 20.33 22.10 22.72
C ASP A 100 19.53 21.32 21.68
N ALA A 101 18.96 22.01 20.69
CA ALA A 101 18.20 21.38 19.62
C ALA A 101 19.09 20.51 18.70
N ILE A 102 20.30 20.98 18.38
CA ILE A 102 21.28 20.23 17.58
C ILE A 102 21.72 18.99 18.34
N GLU A 103 22.11 19.11 19.60
CA GLU A 103 22.56 17.98 20.44
C GLU A 103 21.45 16.94 20.62
N GLU A 104 20.21 17.37 20.90
CA GLU A 104 19.08 16.45 21.00
C GLU A 104 18.80 15.76 19.66
N PHE A 105 18.81 16.49 18.55
CA PHE A 105 18.58 15.92 17.23
C PHE A 105 19.66 14.89 16.86
N GLU A 106 20.94 15.16 17.13
CA GLU A 106 22.03 14.21 16.88
C GLU A 106 21.90 12.95 17.75
N SER A 107 21.55 13.11 19.03
CA SER A 107 21.28 11.99 19.94
C SER A 107 20.13 11.10 19.45
N ILE A 108 19.02 11.71 19.03
CA ILE A 108 17.89 10.99 18.44
C ILE A 108 18.30 10.33 17.14
N TYR A 109 18.96 11.06 16.23
CA TYR A 109 19.41 10.53 14.95
C TYR A 109 20.30 9.28 15.14
N GLN A 110 21.25 9.32 16.07
CA GLN A 110 22.11 8.18 16.40
C GLN A 110 21.29 7.01 16.96
N SER A 111 20.35 7.27 17.87
CA SER A 111 19.47 6.23 18.44
C SER A 111 18.55 5.59 17.41
N LEU A 112 18.22 6.32 16.34
CA LEU A 112 17.38 5.85 15.23
C LEU A 112 18.14 5.05 14.17
N GLN A 113 19.48 5.08 14.17
CA GLN A 113 20.27 4.31 13.21
C GLN A 113 20.17 2.80 13.51
N PRO A 114 20.11 1.95 12.47
CA PRO A 114 20.18 0.51 12.68
C PRO A 114 21.52 0.16 13.33
N LYS A 115 21.50 -0.45 14.53
CA LYS A 115 22.70 -1.01 15.16
C LYS A 115 23.32 -2.02 14.18
N SER A 116 24.47 -1.71 13.60
CA SER A 116 25.26 -2.67 12.84
C SER A 116 25.60 -3.83 13.77
N GLN A 117 25.18 -5.04 13.42
CA GLN A 117 25.50 -6.26 14.17
C GLN A 117 27.03 -6.38 14.35
N GLN A 118 27.53 -6.06 15.54
CA GLN A 118 28.86 -6.46 15.98
C GLN A 118 28.85 -6.80 17.47
N SER A 119 29.29 -8.05 17.69
CA SER A 119 29.69 -8.76 18.91
C SER A 119 28.63 -9.19 19.93
N ASP A 120 28.69 -10.50 20.17
CA ASP A 120 28.13 -11.24 21.30
C ASP A 120 28.61 -10.69 22.66
N ASP A 121 27.66 -10.69 23.59
CA ASP A 121 27.79 -10.80 25.05
C ASP A 121 27.71 -9.53 25.94
N VAL A 122 26.95 -9.74 27.03
CA VAL A 122 26.73 -8.95 28.26
C VAL A 122 25.71 -7.80 28.24
N SER A 123 24.47 -8.17 28.62
CA SER A 123 23.48 -7.36 29.37
C SER A 123 23.51 -5.83 29.17
N GLU A 124 23.24 -5.37 27.95
CA GLU A 124 22.83 -3.99 27.71
C GLU A 124 21.30 -3.89 27.90
N PRO A 125 20.78 -2.77 28.46
CA PRO A 125 19.35 -2.54 28.51
C PRO A 125 18.76 -2.63 27.10
N GLU A 126 17.60 -3.31 26.99
CA GLU A 126 16.82 -3.41 25.76
C GLU A 126 16.82 -2.05 25.03
N PRO A 127 17.15 -2.00 23.73
CA PRO A 127 17.20 -0.74 23.01
C PRO A 127 15.83 -0.07 23.11
N VAL A 128 15.81 1.18 23.59
CA VAL A 128 14.59 2.00 23.60
C VAL A 128 13.98 1.94 22.21
N ASP A 129 12.73 1.52 22.14
CA ASP A 129 12.05 1.30 20.87
C ASP A 129 12.06 2.62 20.09
N ARG A 130 12.42 2.58 18.80
CA ARG A 130 12.35 3.72 17.89
C ARG A 130 11.01 4.44 18.00
N ALA A 131 9.92 3.69 18.14
CA ALA A 131 8.59 4.23 18.33
C ALA A 131 8.46 5.04 19.63
N GLU A 132 9.09 4.60 20.71
CA GLU A 132 9.06 5.27 22.02
C GLU A 132 9.82 6.60 22.01
N ILE A 133 11.03 6.63 21.42
CA ILE A 133 11.82 7.86 21.28
C ILE A 133 11.04 8.93 20.52
N LEU A 134 10.46 8.55 19.36
CA LEU A 134 9.71 9.47 18.52
C LEU A 134 8.41 9.92 19.19
N ARG A 135 7.74 9.02 19.94
CA ARG A 135 6.53 9.34 20.70
C ARG A 135 6.82 10.34 21.82
N ASP A 136 7.92 10.17 22.57
CA ASP A 136 8.34 11.13 23.60
C ASP A 136 8.62 12.51 23.00
N LEU A 137 9.38 12.57 21.90
CA LEU A 137 9.65 13.82 21.20
C LEU A 137 8.36 14.49 20.72
N ALA A 138 7.45 13.72 20.12
CA ALA A 138 6.16 14.22 19.66
C ALA A 138 5.31 14.77 20.83
N LEU A 139 5.31 14.11 21.99
CA LEU A 139 4.62 14.57 23.20
C LEU A 139 5.17 15.91 23.69
N ARG A 140 6.50 16.02 23.85
CA ARG A 140 7.15 17.26 24.32
C ARG A 140 6.98 18.41 23.34
N ALA A 141 7.14 18.15 22.04
CA ALA A 141 6.91 19.14 20.99
C ALA A 141 5.44 19.59 20.94
N LYS A 142 4.48 18.66 21.08
CA LYS A 142 3.05 18.96 21.08
C LYS A 142 2.63 19.80 22.28
N ALA A 143 3.21 19.54 23.45
CA ALA A 143 2.94 20.34 24.66
C ALA A 143 3.32 21.82 24.50
N LYS A 144 4.26 22.13 23.61
CA LYS A 144 4.74 23.48 23.29
C LYS A 144 4.06 24.10 22.05
N LEU A 145 3.07 23.44 21.45
CA LEU A 145 2.26 24.03 20.37
C LEU A 145 1.28 25.07 20.93
N ASN A 146 1.42 26.34 20.52
CA ASN A 146 0.40 27.35 20.78
C ASN A 146 -0.82 27.13 19.84
N VAL A 147 -2.02 27.07 20.44
CA VAL A 147 -3.31 26.89 19.74
C VAL A 147 -3.57 27.99 18.71
N GLU A 148 -3.06 29.21 18.91
CA GLU A 148 -3.21 30.32 17.97
C GLU A 148 -2.29 30.20 16.73
N SER A 149 -1.07 29.67 16.90
CA SER A 149 -0.14 29.40 15.80
C SER A 149 -0.62 28.22 14.93
N ALA A 150 -1.21 27.20 15.56
CA ALA A 150 -1.81 26.06 14.86
C ALA A 150 -2.99 26.45 13.94
N LYS A 151 -3.71 27.53 14.26
CA LYS A 151 -4.80 28.06 13.42
C LYS A 151 -4.32 28.87 12.21
N LYS A 152 -3.10 29.43 12.24
CA LYS A 152 -2.53 30.24 11.14
C LYS A 152 -1.95 29.36 10.02
N LEU A 153 -1.46 28.17 10.32
CA LEU A 153 -1.02 27.17 9.33
C LEU A 153 -2.19 26.31 8.86
N ALA A 154 -3.20 26.91 8.22
CA ALA A 154 -4.38 26.19 7.70
C ALA A 154 -4.09 25.26 6.48
N GLY A 155 -2.85 24.79 6.34
CA GLY A 155 -2.42 23.78 5.37
C GLY A 155 -1.91 22.55 6.10
N ASP A 156 -2.07 21.37 5.48
CA ASP A 156 -1.55 20.12 6.04
C ASP A 156 -0.03 20.10 5.94
N SER A 157 0.66 20.64 6.94
CA SER A 157 2.12 20.70 6.98
C SER A 157 2.67 19.31 7.30
N PRO A 158 3.75 18.86 6.63
CA PRO A 158 4.42 17.62 7.02
C PRO A 158 5.00 17.70 8.45
N PHE A 159 5.24 18.91 8.96
CA PHE A 159 5.75 19.19 10.31
C PHE A 159 4.67 19.11 11.40
N ASP A 160 3.41 18.86 11.05
CA ASP A 160 2.33 18.77 12.03
C ASP A 160 2.46 17.51 12.89
N ILE A 161 2.06 17.65 14.16
CA ILE A 161 1.87 16.53 15.08
C ILE A 161 0.38 16.20 15.08
N VAL A 162 0.04 14.97 14.75
CA VAL A 162 -1.33 14.48 14.59
C VAL A 162 -1.58 13.31 15.53
N ASP A 163 -2.84 13.12 15.94
CA ASP A 163 -3.21 12.00 16.78
C ASP A 163 -3.67 10.80 15.93
N CYS A 164 -3.18 9.61 16.29
CA CYS A 164 -3.67 8.37 15.69
C CYS A 164 -5.15 8.19 16.02
N SER A 165 -5.98 7.97 14.99
CA SER A 165 -7.43 7.85 15.15
C SER A 165 -7.88 6.55 15.84
N SER A 166 -6.94 5.64 16.13
CA SER A 166 -7.19 4.37 16.83
C SER A 166 -6.66 4.40 18.27
N CYS A 167 -5.37 4.65 18.47
CA CYS A 167 -4.77 4.66 19.83
C CYS A 167 -4.80 6.04 20.52
N LEU A 168 -5.12 7.12 19.79
CA LEU A 168 -5.15 8.50 20.28
C LEU A 168 -3.79 9.05 20.76
N GLU A 169 -2.69 8.37 20.44
CA GLU A 169 -1.34 8.85 20.71
C GLU A 169 -0.86 9.84 19.64
N PRO A 170 0.01 10.79 19.99
CA PRO A 170 0.55 11.76 19.04
C PRO A 170 1.71 11.18 18.23
N PHE A 171 1.72 11.50 16.94
CA PHE A 171 2.77 11.13 16.00
C PHE A 171 3.10 12.29 15.08
N PHE A 172 4.31 12.30 14.52
CA PHE A 172 4.62 13.19 13.41
C PHE A 172 3.79 12.79 12.19
N ARG A 173 3.22 13.77 11.48
CA ARG A 173 2.36 13.50 10.32
C ARG A 173 3.07 12.69 9.25
N VAL A 174 4.35 12.95 9.00
CA VAL A 174 5.22 12.16 8.09
C VAL A 174 5.32 10.68 8.49
N ASP A 175 5.12 10.38 9.77
CA ASP A 175 5.19 9.04 10.35
C ASP A 175 3.80 8.42 10.56
N THR A 176 2.78 8.91 9.85
CA THR A 176 1.44 8.30 9.88
C THR A 176 0.89 8.03 8.49
N ALA A 177 -0.03 7.06 8.43
CA ALA A 177 -0.89 6.85 7.29
C ALA A 177 -2.00 7.91 7.28
N ASN A 178 -1.85 8.91 6.42
CA ASN A 178 -2.81 10.02 6.28
C ASN A 178 -3.86 9.69 5.22
N LEU A 179 -5.14 9.64 5.61
CA LEU A 179 -6.25 9.33 4.70
C LEU A 179 -6.92 10.60 4.17
N LYS A 180 -7.66 10.46 3.06
CA LYS A 180 -8.42 11.57 2.45
C LYS A 180 -9.48 12.17 3.37
N CYS A 181 -9.99 11.39 4.34
CA CYS A 181 -10.90 11.85 5.37
C CYS A 181 -10.23 12.66 6.49
N ARG A 182 -8.92 12.96 6.37
CA ARG A 182 -8.08 13.69 7.36
C ARG A 182 -7.78 12.93 8.65
N HIS A 183 -8.21 11.69 8.78
CA HIS A 183 -7.75 10.81 9.85
C HIS A 183 -6.37 10.24 9.53
N SER A 184 -5.55 10.17 10.58
CA SER A 184 -4.19 9.65 10.55
C SER A 184 -4.10 8.41 11.44
N PHE A 185 -3.33 7.41 11.02
CA PHE A 185 -3.11 6.17 11.77
C PHE A 185 -1.62 5.90 11.89
N CYS A 186 -1.15 5.49 13.08
CA CYS A 186 0.19 4.91 13.21
C CYS A 186 0.25 3.56 12.48
N ASP A 187 1.47 3.13 12.14
CA ASP A 187 1.69 1.94 11.32
C ASP A 187 1.19 0.66 11.99
N GLU A 188 1.34 0.58 13.32
CA GLU A 188 0.84 -0.53 14.14
C GLU A 188 -0.69 -0.63 14.10
N CYS A 189 -1.40 0.45 14.45
CA CYS A 189 -2.87 0.45 14.44
C CYS A 189 -3.44 0.21 13.05
N LEU A 190 -2.78 0.72 12.00
CA LEU A 190 -3.18 0.42 10.62
C LEU A 190 -2.96 -1.07 10.31
N GLY A 191 -1.80 -1.62 10.69
CA GLY A 191 -1.47 -3.03 10.49
C GLY A 191 -2.45 -3.97 11.19
N ASP A 192 -2.77 -3.69 12.46
CA ASP A 192 -3.77 -4.43 13.23
C ASP A 192 -5.15 -4.34 12.59
N GLY A 193 -5.51 -3.17 12.06
CA GLY A 193 -6.73 -2.97 11.28
C GLY A 193 -6.79 -3.88 10.04
N VAL A 194 -5.68 -4.03 9.33
CA VAL A 194 -5.58 -4.92 8.15
C VAL A 194 -5.73 -6.37 8.54
N ILE A 195 -5.05 -6.82 9.60
CA ILE A 195 -5.14 -8.19 10.10
C ILE A 195 -6.57 -8.50 10.56
N SER A 196 -7.18 -7.59 11.32
CA SER A 196 -8.56 -7.72 11.78
C SER A 196 -9.55 -7.77 10.62
N SER A 197 -9.38 -6.92 9.61
CA SER A 197 -10.17 -6.91 8.36
C SER A 197 -10.09 -8.26 7.66
N PHE A 198 -8.88 -8.80 7.50
CA PHE A 198 -8.65 -10.08 6.84
C PHE A 198 -9.28 -11.26 7.60
N ASN A 199 -9.12 -11.30 8.93
CA ASN A 199 -9.63 -12.38 9.78
C ASN A 199 -11.16 -12.36 9.92
N SER A 200 -11.75 -11.17 10.05
CA SER A 200 -13.20 -11.00 10.19
C SER A 200 -13.96 -11.10 8.86
N GLY A 201 -13.24 -11.04 7.74
CA GLY A 201 -13.85 -10.96 6.43
C GLY A 201 -14.62 -9.65 6.22
N SER A 202 -14.17 -8.54 6.81
CA SER A 202 -14.78 -7.21 6.68
C SER A 202 -13.81 -6.22 6.05
N ASP A 203 -14.31 -5.22 5.33
CA ASP A 203 -13.44 -4.25 4.64
C ASP A 203 -12.85 -3.27 5.65
N LEU A 204 -11.55 -2.98 5.52
CA LEU A 204 -10.91 -1.92 6.28
C LEU A 204 -11.36 -0.56 5.74
N THR A 205 -12.17 0.15 6.53
CA THR A 205 -12.75 1.44 6.16
C THR A 205 -12.49 2.50 7.21
N CYS A 206 -12.42 3.76 6.78
CA CYS A 206 -12.40 4.93 7.65
C CYS A 206 -13.42 5.94 7.11
N CYS A 207 -14.33 6.43 7.97
CA CYS A 207 -15.42 7.33 7.57
C CYS A 207 -16.26 6.81 6.39
N GLY A 208 -16.44 5.49 6.30
CA GLY A 208 -17.16 4.84 5.19
C GLY A 208 -16.37 4.75 3.87
N GLN A 209 -15.09 5.15 3.85
CA GLN A 209 -14.21 5.02 2.69
C GLN A 209 -13.21 3.88 2.90
N SER A 210 -13.03 3.03 1.89
CA SER A 210 -12.01 1.96 1.93
C SER A 210 -10.61 2.55 2.02
N VAL A 211 -9.79 1.98 2.89
CA VAL A 211 -8.38 2.36 3.03
C VAL A 211 -7.60 1.90 1.79
N PRO A 212 -6.87 2.79 1.09
CA PRO A 212 -6.16 2.39 -0.13
C PRO A 212 -5.04 1.38 0.15
N ILE A 213 -5.00 0.29 -0.64
CA ILE A 213 -3.95 -0.76 -0.54
C ILE A 213 -2.53 -0.19 -0.65
N LYS A 214 -2.32 0.86 -1.46
CA LYS A 214 -1.01 1.50 -1.59
C LYS A 214 -0.52 2.08 -0.25
N VAL A 215 -1.41 2.66 0.54
CA VAL A 215 -1.09 3.20 1.87
C VAL A 215 -0.68 2.06 2.80
N ILE A 216 -1.46 0.98 2.83
CA ILE A 216 -1.17 -0.22 3.62
C ILE A 216 0.21 -0.78 3.25
N GLN A 217 0.51 -0.92 1.96
CA GLN A 217 1.77 -1.45 1.46
C GLN A 217 2.98 -0.59 1.86
N GLN A 218 2.83 0.73 1.82
CA GLN A 218 3.92 1.67 2.14
C GLN A 218 4.21 1.78 3.63
N ARG A 219 3.23 1.46 4.50
CA ARG A 219 3.26 1.81 5.91
C ARG A 219 3.40 0.60 6.84
N CYS A 220 2.73 -0.51 6.54
CA CYS A 220 2.62 -1.62 7.49
C CYS A 220 3.74 -2.68 7.38
N GLY A 221 4.71 -2.52 6.47
CA GLY A 221 5.86 -3.43 6.36
C GLY A 221 5.51 -4.91 6.12
N PHE A 222 4.31 -5.21 5.64
CA PHE A 222 3.89 -6.59 5.39
C PHE A 222 4.71 -7.25 4.28
N LYS A 223 4.96 -8.55 4.43
CA LYS A 223 5.60 -9.36 3.38
C LYS A 223 4.77 -9.38 2.10
N ASP A 224 5.43 -9.45 0.95
CA ASP A 224 4.78 -9.43 -0.36
C ASP A 224 3.75 -10.55 -0.52
N GLU A 225 4.01 -11.74 0.03
CA GLU A 225 3.09 -12.87 -0.05
C GLU A 225 1.76 -12.58 0.67
N PHE A 226 1.82 -11.93 1.84
CA PHE A 226 0.63 -11.53 2.58
C PHE A 226 -0.14 -10.45 1.82
N MET A 227 0.57 -9.45 1.28
CA MET A 227 -0.05 -8.37 0.51
C MET A 227 -0.72 -8.88 -0.77
N ASP A 228 -0.13 -9.88 -1.43
CA ASP A 228 -0.75 -10.53 -2.59
C ASP A 228 -2.00 -11.33 -2.21
N ALA A 229 -1.97 -12.07 -1.10
CA ALA A 229 -3.14 -12.74 -0.58
C ALA A 229 -4.25 -11.76 -0.21
N TYR A 230 -3.92 -10.66 0.48
CA TYR A 230 -4.87 -9.61 0.86
C TYR A 230 -5.50 -8.92 -0.36
N ARG A 231 -4.69 -8.62 -1.40
CA ARG A 231 -5.19 -8.09 -2.67
C ARG A 231 -6.14 -9.04 -3.37
N LEU A 232 -5.80 -10.32 -3.43
CA LEU A 232 -6.66 -11.35 -4.05
C LEU A 232 -7.97 -11.49 -3.29
N TRP A 233 -7.92 -11.48 -1.96
CA TRP A 233 -9.10 -11.52 -1.10
C TRP A 233 -10.02 -10.29 -1.32
N LEU A 234 -9.46 -9.08 -1.37
CA LEU A 234 -10.23 -7.87 -1.71
C LEU A 234 -10.84 -7.94 -3.13
N GLN A 235 -10.07 -8.43 -4.11
CA GLN A 235 -10.55 -8.60 -5.48
C GLN A 235 -11.71 -9.59 -5.55
N GLU A 236 -11.59 -10.74 -4.91
CA GLU A 236 -12.64 -11.75 -4.83
C GLU A 236 -13.93 -11.18 -4.24
N ARG A 237 -13.79 -10.43 -3.14
CA ARG A 237 -14.92 -9.87 -2.40
C ARG A 237 -15.69 -8.80 -3.16
N HIS A 238 -14.97 -7.92 -3.87
CA HIS A 238 -15.58 -6.84 -4.65
C HIS A 238 -15.95 -7.26 -6.08
N GLU A 239 -15.70 -8.51 -6.47
CA GLU A 239 -16.09 -9.06 -7.76
C GLU A 239 -17.57 -9.46 -7.73
N PRO A 240 -18.46 -8.89 -8.58
CA PRO A 240 -19.88 -9.22 -8.55
C PRO A 240 -20.21 -10.68 -8.87
N ASN A 241 -19.34 -11.35 -9.64
CA ASN A 241 -19.50 -12.75 -10.05
C ASN A 241 -18.14 -13.47 -9.98
N PRO A 242 -17.63 -13.77 -8.78
CA PRO A 242 -16.33 -14.38 -8.63
C PRO A 242 -16.29 -15.75 -9.30
N THR A 243 -15.18 -16.05 -9.97
CA THR A 243 -14.98 -17.32 -10.64
C THR A 243 -14.03 -18.15 -9.80
N TYR A 244 -14.42 -19.39 -9.51
CA TYR A 244 -13.63 -20.31 -8.71
C TYR A 244 -13.15 -21.49 -9.55
N CYS A 245 -11.99 -22.03 -9.18
CA CYS A 245 -11.47 -23.25 -9.75
C CYS A 245 -12.45 -24.42 -9.48
N PRO A 246 -12.91 -25.16 -10.51
CA PRO A 246 -13.92 -26.22 -10.35
C PRO A 246 -13.34 -27.54 -9.81
N TRP A 247 -12.08 -27.54 -9.38
CA TRP A 247 -11.40 -28.68 -8.80
C TRP A 247 -11.53 -28.65 -7.29
N GLU A 248 -12.07 -29.74 -6.72
CA GLU A 248 -12.33 -29.90 -5.29
C GLU A 248 -11.06 -29.80 -4.44
N ASP A 249 -9.91 -30.19 -5.00
CA ASP A 249 -8.58 -30.05 -4.37
C ASP A 249 -7.98 -28.64 -4.52
N CYS A 250 -8.69 -27.69 -5.11
CA CYS A 250 -8.20 -26.34 -5.35
C CYS A 250 -9.18 -25.25 -4.89
N LEU A 251 -10.35 -25.13 -5.55
CA LEU A 251 -11.40 -24.14 -5.22
C LEU A 251 -10.98 -22.66 -5.11
N VAL A 252 -9.74 -22.30 -5.48
CA VAL A 252 -9.20 -20.94 -5.39
C VAL A 252 -9.92 -19.99 -6.35
N TYR A 253 -10.13 -18.74 -5.91
CA TYR A 253 -10.60 -17.63 -6.76
C TYR A 253 -9.66 -17.38 -7.95
N ILE A 254 -10.24 -17.18 -9.13
CA ILE A 254 -9.54 -16.92 -10.38
C ILE A 254 -9.80 -15.45 -10.77
N PRO A 255 -8.80 -14.57 -10.60
CA PRO A 255 -8.89 -13.18 -11.02
C PRO A 255 -9.19 -13.06 -12.52
N ARG A 256 -9.96 -12.03 -12.91
CA ARG A 256 -10.34 -11.77 -14.32
C ARG A 256 -9.18 -11.77 -15.31
N ARG A 257 -7.98 -11.34 -14.90
CA ARG A 257 -6.76 -11.35 -15.72
C ARG A 257 -6.34 -12.75 -16.21
N PHE A 258 -6.81 -13.81 -15.56
CA PHE A 258 -6.56 -15.21 -15.94
C PHE A 258 -7.72 -15.83 -16.73
N ILE A 259 -8.77 -15.06 -16.98
CA ILE A 259 -9.95 -15.46 -17.74
C ILE A 259 -9.80 -14.95 -19.17
N ARG A 260 -9.91 -15.85 -20.14
CA ARG A 260 -10.10 -15.56 -21.57
C ARG A 260 -11.54 -15.90 -21.92
N ASP A 261 -12.02 -15.43 -23.08
CA ASP A 261 -13.44 -15.49 -23.47
C ASP A 261 -14.11 -16.84 -23.15
N ASP A 262 -13.56 -17.94 -23.68
CA ASP A 262 -14.17 -19.26 -23.54
C ASP A 262 -13.49 -20.18 -22.51
N PHE A 263 -12.32 -19.78 -22.00
CA PHE A 263 -11.53 -20.59 -21.08
C PHE A 263 -10.73 -19.76 -20.07
N ALA A 264 -10.51 -20.32 -18.89
CA ALA A 264 -9.62 -19.75 -17.89
C ALA A 264 -8.57 -20.79 -17.48
N ARG A 265 -7.39 -20.32 -17.07
CA ARG A 265 -6.36 -21.20 -16.48
C ARG A 265 -6.16 -20.80 -15.03
N CYS A 266 -6.36 -21.75 -14.11
CA CYS A 266 -6.20 -21.48 -12.69
C CYS A 266 -4.75 -21.05 -12.39
N PRO A 267 -4.51 -19.90 -11.74
CA PRO A 267 -3.16 -19.44 -11.43
C PRO A 267 -2.46 -20.32 -10.39
N PHE A 268 -3.21 -21.06 -9.57
CA PHE A 268 -2.69 -21.96 -8.54
C PHE A 268 -2.37 -23.35 -9.10
N CYS A 269 -3.38 -24.14 -9.45
CA CYS A 269 -3.18 -25.54 -9.90
C CYS A 269 -2.82 -25.67 -11.39
N LYS A 270 -2.79 -24.57 -12.15
CA LYS A 270 -2.47 -24.49 -13.59
C LYS A 270 -3.40 -25.28 -14.53
N ARG A 271 -4.50 -25.84 -14.03
CA ARG A 271 -5.49 -26.58 -14.83
C ARG A 271 -6.46 -25.61 -15.54
N ALA A 272 -6.93 -25.98 -16.73
CA ALA A 272 -7.80 -25.16 -17.56
C ALA A 272 -9.28 -25.44 -17.29
N MET A 273 -10.15 -24.44 -17.37
CA MET A 273 -11.59 -24.62 -17.20
C MET A 273 -12.35 -23.91 -18.30
N CYS A 274 -13.54 -24.42 -18.61
CA CYS A 274 -14.43 -23.81 -19.58
C CYS A 274 -15.23 -22.68 -18.93
N MET A 275 -15.18 -21.48 -19.47
CA MET A 275 -15.90 -20.32 -18.93
C MET A 275 -17.38 -20.29 -19.31
N LEU A 276 -17.76 -21.01 -20.36
CA LEU A 276 -19.16 -21.13 -20.79
C LEU A 276 -19.98 -21.98 -19.81
N CYS A 277 -19.42 -23.10 -19.31
CA CYS A 277 -20.10 -23.97 -18.34
C CYS A 277 -19.58 -23.84 -16.90
N LYS A 278 -18.49 -23.08 -16.68
CA LYS A 278 -17.77 -22.96 -15.40
C LYS A 278 -17.33 -24.30 -14.78
N LYS A 279 -17.06 -25.31 -15.60
CA LYS A 279 -16.60 -26.65 -15.18
C LYS A 279 -15.18 -26.94 -15.68
N LYS A 280 -14.62 -28.06 -15.21
CA LYS A 280 -13.35 -28.64 -15.67
C LYS A 280 -13.32 -28.63 -17.21
N ASP A 281 -12.16 -28.30 -17.78
CA ASP A 281 -11.99 -28.33 -19.23
C ASP A 281 -12.33 -29.73 -19.77
N HIS A 282 -13.06 -29.74 -20.88
CA HIS A 282 -13.57 -30.94 -21.52
C HIS A 282 -13.03 -31.12 -22.95
N GLY A 283 -12.26 -30.15 -23.47
CA GLY A 283 -11.82 -30.14 -24.86
C GLY A 283 -12.98 -29.98 -25.85
N GLY A 284 -12.68 -29.43 -27.04
CA GLY A 284 -13.68 -29.22 -28.08
C GLY A 284 -14.82 -28.28 -27.69
N VAL A 285 -15.97 -28.42 -28.35
CA VAL A 285 -17.06 -27.45 -28.23
C VAL A 285 -17.86 -27.67 -26.93
N CYS A 286 -18.14 -26.59 -26.20
CA CYS A 286 -18.93 -26.66 -24.98
C CYS A 286 -20.40 -26.95 -25.26
N ARG A 287 -20.93 -28.04 -24.71
CA ARG A 287 -22.35 -28.41 -24.84
C ARG A 287 -23.31 -27.41 -24.18
N GLN A 288 -22.80 -26.52 -23.32
CA GLN A 288 -23.60 -25.48 -22.68
C GLN A 288 -23.53 -24.13 -23.41
N ASP A 289 -22.79 -24.03 -24.51
CA ASP A 289 -22.74 -22.82 -25.33
C ASP A 289 -24.14 -22.51 -25.92
N ALA A 290 -24.71 -21.38 -25.48
CA ALA A 290 -26.03 -20.93 -25.91
C ALA A 290 -26.09 -20.57 -27.40
N LYS A 291 -25.02 -20.02 -27.97
CA LYS A 291 -24.95 -19.69 -29.40
C LYS A 291 -24.90 -20.95 -30.23
N LEU A 292 -24.06 -21.91 -29.82
CA LEU A 292 -23.98 -23.22 -30.46
C LEU A 292 -25.32 -23.95 -30.37
N LYS A 293 -25.99 -23.97 -29.22
CA LYS A 293 -27.31 -24.62 -29.07
C LYS A 293 -28.33 -24.09 -30.07
N ARG A 294 -28.41 -22.77 -30.24
CA ARG A 294 -29.29 -22.15 -31.24
C ARG A 294 -28.94 -22.60 -32.66
N LEU A 295 -27.65 -22.67 -32.99
CA LEU A 295 -27.20 -23.11 -34.31
C LEU A 295 -27.48 -24.60 -34.55
N ILE A 296 -27.32 -25.44 -33.53
CA ILE A 296 -27.64 -26.87 -33.56
C ILE A 296 -29.14 -27.08 -33.79
N GLU A 297 -29.99 -26.33 -33.10
CA GLU A 297 -31.45 -26.38 -33.27
C GLU A 297 -31.87 -25.96 -34.67
N GLN A 298 -31.28 -24.89 -35.20
CA GLN A 298 -31.56 -24.40 -36.56
C GLN A 298 -31.09 -25.37 -37.65
N SER A 299 -29.88 -25.93 -37.50
CA SER A 299 -29.25 -26.80 -38.49
C SER A 299 -29.61 -28.28 -38.31
N LYS A 300 -30.39 -28.61 -37.27
CA LYS A 300 -30.75 -29.99 -36.86
C LYS A 300 -29.53 -30.90 -36.63
N TRP A 301 -28.38 -30.33 -36.27
CA TRP A 301 -27.16 -31.08 -35.98
C TRP A 301 -27.30 -31.96 -34.74
N LYS A 302 -26.47 -33.00 -34.62
CA LYS A 302 -26.56 -33.98 -33.53
C LYS A 302 -25.21 -34.30 -32.93
N PHE A 303 -25.16 -34.47 -31.61
CA PHE A 303 -23.97 -34.96 -30.94
C PHE A 303 -23.90 -36.48 -31.06
N CYS A 304 -22.75 -37.00 -31.50
CA CYS A 304 -22.38 -38.38 -31.27
C CYS A 304 -22.30 -38.66 -29.75
N PRO A 305 -22.54 -39.89 -29.28
CA PRO A 305 -22.31 -40.26 -27.87
C PRO A 305 -20.91 -39.92 -27.33
N CYS A 306 -19.88 -39.83 -28.20
CA CYS A 306 -18.54 -39.38 -27.82
C CYS A 306 -18.42 -37.88 -27.55
N GLY A 307 -19.43 -37.08 -27.93
CA GLY A 307 -19.48 -35.62 -27.76
C GLY A 307 -19.07 -34.79 -28.97
N GLN A 308 -18.65 -35.40 -30.07
CA GLN A 308 -18.43 -34.66 -31.31
C GLN A 308 -19.75 -34.29 -31.98
N LEU A 309 -19.83 -33.07 -32.50
CA LEU A 309 -20.98 -32.58 -33.26
C LEU A 309 -20.91 -33.11 -34.70
N VAL A 310 -22.00 -33.68 -35.17
CA VAL A 310 -22.12 -34.35 -36.47
C VAL A 310 -23.22 -33.67 -37.28
N GLU A 311 -22.85 -33.25 -38.49
CA GLU A 311 -23.78 -32.80 -39.53
C GLU A 311 -24.18 -33.99 -40.42
N LYS A 312 -25.44 -34.04 -40.81
CA LYS A 312 -25.97 -35.03 -41.77
C LYS A 312 -26.15 -34.34 -43.12
N ASN A 313 -25.39 -34.78 -44.11
CA ASN A 313 -25.46 -34.23 -45.47
C ASN A 313 -26.71 -34.72 -46.21
N ASP A 314 -27.00 -36.03 -46.15
CA ASP A 314 -28.23 -36.65 -46.68
C ASP A 314 -28.37 -38.10 -46.18
N GLY A 315 -29.50 -38.77 -46.45
CA GLY A 315 -29.64 -40.23 -46.37
C GLY A 315 -30.23 -40.83 -45.07
N CYS A 316 -29.75 -42.02 -44.69
CA CYS A 316 -30.24 -42.85 -43.59
C CYS A 316 -30.00 -42.22 -42.20
N ASN A 317 -30.67 -42.70 -41.16
CA ASN A 317 -30.44 -42.29 -39.78
C ASN A 317 -29.24 -42.99 -39.12
N HIS A 318 -28.65 -44.02 -39.73
CA HIS A 318 -27.43 -44.68 -39.26
C HIS A 318 -26.19 -43.84 -39.58
N MET A 319 -25.53 -43.31 -38.55
CA MET A 319 -24.36 -42.44 -38.70
C MET A 319 -23.14 -43.02 -38.00
N THR A 320 -22.01 -43.07 -38.69
CA THR A 320 -20.71 -43.46 -38.13
C THR A 320 -19.89 -42.20 -37.84
N CYS A 321 -19.60 -41.93 -36.58
CA CYS A 321 -18.75 -40.81 -36.17
C CYS A 321 -17.28 -41.09 -36.50
N ARG A 322 -16.45 -40.04 -36.66
CA ARG A 322 -14.98 -40.17 -36.81
C ARG A 322 -14.29 -40.95 -35.67
N CYS A 323 -14.93 -41.05 -34.50
CA CYS A 323 -14.45 -41.87 -33.39
C CYS A 323 -14.79 -43.37 -33.53
N GLY A 324 -15.40 -43.79 -34.64
CA GLY A 324 -15.80 -45.17 -34.91
C GLY A 324 -17.15 -45.61 -34.31
N ARG A 325 -17.82 -44.77 -33.51
CA ARG A 325 -19.12 -45.12 -32.91
C ARG A 325 -20.26 -44.88 -33.89
N GLU A 326 -21.22 -45.79 -33.89
CA GLU A 326 -22.43 -45.70 -34.71
C GLU A 326 -23.63 -45.27 -33.85
N PHE A 327 -24.46 -44.37 -34.37
CA PHE A 327 -25.62 -43.83 -33.64
C PHE A 327 -26.75 -43.41 -34.59
N CYS A 328 -27.97 -43.33 -34.06
CA CYS A 328 -29.14 -42.86 -34.80
C CYS A 328 -29.18 -41.34 -34.82
N TYR A 329 -29.18 -40.70 -36.00
CA TYR A 329 -29.23 -39.24 -36.12
C TYR A 329 -30.56 -38.66 -35.61
N ALA A 330 -31.68 -39.39 -35.75
CA ALA A 330 -32.97 -38.89 -35.31
C ALA A 330 -33.03 -38.70 -33.78
N CYS A 331 -32.60 -39.71 -33.02
CA CYS A 331 -32.76 -39.74 -31.55
C CYS A 331 -31.44 -39.69 -30.74
N GLY A 332 -30.28 -39.79 -31.39
CA GLY A 332 -28.96 -39.77 -30.74
C GLY A 332 -28.56 -41.07 -30.02
N LYS A 333 -29.40 -42.12 -30.05
CA LYS A 333 -29.12 -43.40 -29.37
C LYS A 333 -28.02 -44.21 -30.11
N PRO A 334 -27.14 -44.92 -29.37
CA PRO A 334 -26.09 -45.74 -29.98
C PRO A 334 -26.66 -46.96 -30.70
N TYR A 335 -25.92 -47.49 -31.67
CA TYR A 335 -26.15 -48.82 -32.24
C TYR A 335 -25.38 -49.85 -31.42
N ASP A 336 -25.92 -51.06 -31.33
CA ASP A 336 -25.29 -52.22 -30.70
C ASP A 336 -25.10 -53.30 -31.79
N ASP A 337 -23.86 -53.66 -32.10
CA ASP A 337 -23.51 -54.57 -33.20
C ASP A 337 -24.29 -54.32 -34.52
N ARG A 338 -24.28 -53.06 -34.99
CA ARG A 338 -25.01 -52.57 -36.18
C ARG A 338 -26.54 -52.68 -36.10
N THR A 339 -27.10 -53.01 -34.93
CA THR A 339 -28.54 -52.97 -34.70
C THR A 339 -28.96 -51.69 -33.99
N PRO A 340 -30.05 -51.04 -34.41
CA PRO A 340 -30.52 -49.82 -33.79
C PRO A 340 -31.19 -50.10 -32.44
N THR A 341 -30.79 -49.40 -31.38
CA THR A 341 -31.46 -49.45 -30.06
C THR A 341 -32.73 -48.57 -30.00
N CYS A 342 -33.31 -48.25 -31.16
CA CYS A 342 -34.43 -47.34 -31.29
C CYS A 342 -35.33 -47.72 -32.48
N SER A 343 -36.59 -47.29 -32.43
CA SER A 343 -37.60 -47.55 -33.47
C SER A 343 -37.86 -46.32 -34.36
N CYS A 344 -36.87 -45.43 -34.52
CA CYS A 344 -37.06 -44.13 -35.18
C CYS A 344 -37.30 -44.21 -36.70
N GLY A 345 -37.18 -45.40 -37.31
CA GLY A 345 -37.37 -45.62 -38.74
C GLY A 345 -36.29 -44.98 -39.61
N LEU A 346 -36.20 -45.45 -40.86
CA LEU A 346 -35.09 -45.29 -41.82
C LEU A 346 -33.84 -46.07 -41.38
N PHE A 347 -33.89 -47.39 -41.58
CA PHE A 347 -32.75 -48.29 -41.55
C PHE A 347 -32.64 -48.95 -42.93
N GLU A 348 -31.67 -48.50 -43.71
CA GLU A 348 -30.93 -49.40 -44.61
C GLU A 348 -29.45 -49.26 -44.24
#